data_AF-A0A7V0NRS6-F1
#
_entry.id   AF-A0A7V0NRS6-F1
#
_cell.length_a   1.000
_cell.length_b   1.000
_cell.length_c   1.000
_cell.angle_alpha   90.00
_cell.angle_beta   90.00
_cell.angle_gamma   90.00
#
_symmetry.space_group_name_H-M   'P 1'
#
loop_
_entity.id
_entity.type
_entity.pdbx_description
1 polymer ?
#
loop_
_entity_poly.entity_id
_entity_poly.type
_entity_poly.pdbx_seq_one_letter_code
_entity_poly.pdbx_strand_id
1 'polypeptide(L)' 'MAKKKKRTAMRKIREILRLHFDSKSSNRQIADALQMSKTNVYNSLSRFKESELTWPIPEDMPDTELQEGI' A
#
# COMPACT_ATOMS: atom_id res chain seq x y z
N MET A 1 13.78 22.33 -1.86
CA MET A 1 13.38 21.45 -2.98
C MET A 1 12.16 20.62 -2.57
N ALA A 2 10.96 20.95 -3.06
CA ALA A 2 9.73 20.30 -2.60
C ALA A 2 9.45 19.01 -3.42
N LYS A 3 9.87 17.85 -2.92
CA LYS A 3 9.57 16.53 -3.53
C LYS A 3 8.14 16.09 -3.18
N LYS A 4 7.15 16.79 -3.73
CA LYS A 4 5.71 16.54 -3.51
C LYS A 4 5.22 15.45 -4.47
N LYS A 5 5.59 14.19 -4.20
CA LYS A 5 5.12 13.03 -5.00
C LYS A 5 4.88 11.77 -4.16
N LYS A 6 4.47 11.93 -2.90
CA LYS A 6 4.38 10.81 -1.93
C LYS A 6 2.98 10.55 -1.36
N ARG A 7 2.19 11.61 -1.10
CA ARG A 7 0.82 11.50 -0.53
C ARG A 7 -0.12 10.56 -1.28
N THR A 8 0.00 10.46 -2.61
CA THR A 8 -0.87 9.61 -3.43
C THR A 8 -0.46 8.14 -3.41
N ALA A 9 0.80 7.82 -3.10
CA ALA A 9 1.32 6.45 -3.14
C ALA A 9 0.89 5.66 -1.89
N MET A 10 0.96 6.26 -0.70
CA MET A 10 0.56 5.57 0.54
C MET A 10 -0.95 5.44 0.73
N ARG A 11 -1.76 6.36 0.17
CA ARG A 11 -3.20 6.12 0.04
C ARG A 11 -3.49 4.86 -0.76
N LYS A 12 -2.78 4.64 -1.88
CA LYS A 12 -2.95 3.46 -2.71
C LYS A 12 -2.53 2.16 -2.01
N ILE A 13 -1.43 2.16 -1.24
CA ILE A 13 -1.01 0.98 -0.47
C ILE A 13 -2.04 0.65 0.63
N ARG A 14 -2.54 1.67 1.36
CA ARG A 14 -3.61 1.47 2.33
C ARG A 14 -4.88 0.91 1.69
N GLU A 15 -5.25 1.40 0.51
CA GLU A 15 -6.38 0.86 -0.24
C GLU A 15 -6.14 -0.57 -0.72
N ILE A 16 -4.92 -0.91 -1.17
CA ILE A 16 -4.53 -2.28 -1.53
C ILE A 16 -4.72 -3.21 -0.32
N LEU A 17 -4.18 -2.82 0.84
CA LEU A 17 -4.27 -3.60 2.07
C LEU A 17 -5.71 -3.72 2.54
N ARG A 18 -6.47 -2.62 2.51
CA ARG A 18 -7.89 -2.65 2.85
C ARG A 18 -8.66 -3.61 1.95
N LEU A 19 -8.55 -3.48 0.64
CA LEU A 19 -9.27 -4.38 -0.28
C LEU A 19 -8.85 -5.85 -0.12
N HIS A 20 -7.59 -6.10 0.23
CA HIS A 20 -7.09 -7.45 0.46
C HIS A 20 -7.56 -8.05 1.80
N PHE A 21 -7.44 -7.31 2.91
CA PHE A 21 -7.73 -7.80 4.26
C PHE A 21 -9.19 -7.61 4.67
N ASP A 22 -9.80 -6.47 4.32
CA ASP A 22 -11.20 -6.11 4.64
C ASP A 22 -12.17 -6.77 3.64
N SER A 23 -11.89 -6.62 2.34
CA SER A 23 -12.79 -7.12 1.28
C SER A 23 -12.41 -8.50 0.72
N LYS A 24 -11.35 -9.15 1.25
CA LYS A 24 -10.81 -10.45 0.76
C LYS A 24 -10.66 -10.55 -0.76
N SER A 25 -10.42 -9.40 -1.40
CA SER A 25 -10.38 -9.32 -2.86
C SER A 25 -9.08 -9.90 -3.40
N SER A 26 -9.16 -10.53 -4.57
CA SER A 26 -7.98 -11.05 -5.26
C SER A 26 -7.08 -9.91 -5.74
N ASN A 27 -5.77 -10.16 -5.86
CA ASN A 27 -4.80 -9.18 -6.36
C ASN A 27 -5.20 -8.59 -7.73
N ARG A 28 -5.93 -9.34 -8.55
CA ARG A 28 -6.48 -8.87 -9.82
C ARG A 28 -7.58 -7.83 -9.61
N GLN A 29 -8.55 -8.10 -8.75
CA GLN A 29 -9.63 -7.15 -8.45
C GLN A 29 -9.10 -5.86 -7.84
N ILE A 30 -8.09 -5.97 -6.97
CA ILE A 30 -7.42 -4.80 -6.36
C ILE A 30 -6.71 -3.97 -7.42
N ALA A 31 -5.98 -4.62 -8.33
CA ALA A 31 -5.29 -3.96 -9.44
C ALA A 31 -6.27 -3.23 -10.36
N ASP A 32 -7.40 -3.87 -10.70
CA ASP A 32 -8.44 -3.28 -11.54
C ASP A 32 -9.14 -2.10 -10.82
N ALA A 33 -9.45 -2.24 -9.52
CA ALA A 33 -10.09 -1.20 -8.72
C ALA A 33 -9.22 0.05 -8.55
N LEU A 34 -7.91 -0.12 -8.40
CA LEU A 34 -6.97 0.99 -8.18
C LEU A 34 -6.29 1.47 -9.47
N GLN A 35 -6.65 0.88 -10.62
CA GLN A 35 -6.03 1.11 -11.93
C GLN A 35 -4.50 0.99 -11.87
N MET A 36 -4.02 -0.12 -11.33
CA MET A 36 -2.60 -0.40 -11.11
C MET A 36 -2.20 -1.72 -11.76
N SER A 37 -0.90 -1.92 -11.98
CA SER A 37 -0.41 -3.23 -12.40
C SER A 37 -0.50 -4.23 -11.24
N LYS A 38 -0.88 -5.47 -11.54
CA LYS A 38 -0.90 -6.58 -10.58
C LYS A 38 0.43 -6.77 -9.86
N THR A 39 1.54 -6.54 -10.58
CA THR A 39 2.90 -6.58 -10.02
C THR A 39 3.10 -5.54 -8.93
N ASN A 40 2.55 -4.34 -9.09
CA ASN A 40 2.66 -3.28 -8.08
C ASN A 40 1.87 -3.62 -6.81
N VAL A 41 0.66 -4.18 -6.99
CA VAL A 41 -0.15 -4.72 -5.88
C VAL A 41 0.60 -5.84 -5.15
N TYR A 42 1.13 -6.81 -5.89
CA TYR A 42 1.92 -7.91 -5.34
C TYR A 42 3.14 -7.42 -4.56
N ASN A 43 3.96 -6.55 -5.17
CA ASN A 43 5.15 -6.00 -4.52
C ASN A 43 4.80 -5.23 -3.24
N SER A 44 3.71 -4.47 -3.25
CA SER A 44 3.24 -3.73 -2.08
C SER A 44 2.80 -4.67 -0.96
N LEU A 45 2.05 -5.72 -1.29
CA LEU A 45 1.61 -6.74 -0.32
C LEU A 45 2.79 -7.56 0.22
N SER A 46 3.75 -7.94 -0.63
CA SER A 46 4.94 -8.69 -0.22
C SER A 46 5.81 -7.86 0.71
N ARG A 47 6.12 -6.61 0.34
CA ARG A 47 6.88 -5.69 1.21
C ARG A 47 6.15 -5.41 2.52
N PHE A 48 4.82 -5.31 2.49
CA PHE A 48 4.05 -5.18 3.73
C PHE A 48 4.11 -6.43 4.61
N LYS A 49 4.10 -7.63 4.02
CA LYS A 49 4.28 -8.89 4.77
C LYS A 49 5.69 -9.07 5.31
N GLU A 50 6.69 -8.59 4.59
CA GLU A 50 8.09 -8.61 5.00
C GLU A 50 8.36 -7.53 6.06
N SER A 51 7.62 -6.42 6.02
CA SER A 51 7.66 -5.44 7.08
C SER A 51 6.98 -5.97 8.34
N GLU A 52 7.52 -5.66 9.51
CA GLU A 52 6.89 -5.96 10.81
C GLU A 52 5.65 -5.10 11.10
N LEU A 53 5.06 -4.48 10.06
CA LEU A 53 3.89 -3.63 10.17
C LEU A 53 2.64 -4.49 10.26
N THR A 54 1.78 -4.14 11.20
CA THR A 54 0.51 -4.83 11.42
C THR A 54 -0.64 -4.01 10.85
N TRP A 55 -1.55 -4.67 10.14
CA TRP A 55 -2.81 -4.06 9.70
C TRP A 55 -3.83 -4.08 10.86
N PRO A 56 -4.60 -3.00 11.12
CA PRO A 56 -4.68 -1.75 10.37
C PRO A 56 -3.59 -0.75 10.74
N ILE A 57 -3.03 -0.08 9.72
CA ILE A 57 -2.05 0.99 9.93
C ILE A 57 -2.81 2.23 10.43
N PRO A 58 -2.44 2.82 11.58
CA PRO A 58 -3.07 4.04 12.08
C PRO A 58 -2.88 5.20 11.10
N GLU A 59 -3.94 6.00 10.91
CA GLU A 59 -3.96 7.12 9.95
C GLU A 59 -2.93 8.22 10.28
N ASP A 60 -2.45 8.23 11.53
CA ASP A 60 -1.43 9.14 12.07
C ASP A 60 0.02 8.76 11.72
N MET A 61 0.29 7.61 11.11
CA MET A 61 1.67 7.24 10.75
C MET A 61 2.13 8.06 9.53
N PRO A 62 3.07 9.02 9.70
CA PRO A 62 3.48 9.89 8.61
C PRO A 62 4.40 9.12 7.64
N ASP A 63 4.03 9.17 6.36
CA ASP A 63 4.69 8.65 5.13
C ASP A 63 6.23 8.77 5.02
N THR A 64 6.89 9.45 5.96
CA THR A 64 8.30 9.83 5.87
C THR A 64 9.25 8.67 6.20
N GLU A 65 8.88 7.77 7.12
CA GLU A 65 9.77 6.70 7.61
C GLU A 65 9.69 5.40 6.81
N LEU A 66 8.57 5.11 6.14
CA LEU A 66 8.39 3.83 5.43
C LEU A 66 9.17 3.73 4.11
N GLN A 67 9.66 4.84 3.56
CA GLN A 67 10.27 4.87 2.22
C GLN A 67 11.77 4.52 2.20
N GLU A 68 12.41 4.35 3.36
CA GLU A 68 13.80 3.87 3.41
C GLU A 68 13.90 2.35 3.51
N GLY A 69 12.80 1.65 3.82
CA GLY A 69 12.78 0.20 4.01
C GLY A 69 12.03 -0.60 2.93
N ILE A 70 11.56 0.04 1.84
CA ILE A 70 10.77 -0.61 0.78
C ILE A 70 11.42 -0.44 -0.58
#